data_AF-X1TN15-F1
#
_entry.id   AF-X1TN15-F1
#
_cell.length_a   1.000
_cell.length_b   1.000
_cell.length_c   1.000
_cell.angle_alpha   90.00
_cell.angle_beta   90.00
_cell.angle_gamma   90.00
#
_symmetry.space_group_name_H-M   'P 1'
#
loop_
_entity.id
_entity.type
_entity.pdbx_description
1 polymer ?
#
loop_
_entity_poly.entity_id
_entity_poly.type
_entity_poly.pdbx_seq_one_letter_code
_entity_poly.pdbx_strand_id
1 'polypeptide(L)'
;PEEIFLLNLFKKEVGSIVEFDEVEINQTYKGVLLDVGKVGFGIFVDCAILNPKTDVLLNLHALRKQLCKGRDVSLTEIIKTYDFIDHFPVYIKITSIDKEKEQIQGNLDQKTLEIFGKLVVENLEGVFVSGETKGQFKKALIRTGHYRDIASIERFGFLENIVILRQNTTAPGIIADIGKYLKNCKLSAIRPERIRKLFV
;
A
#
# COMPACT_ATOMS: atom_id res chain seq x y z
N PRO A 1 27.45 8.07 -16.40
CA PRO A 1 26.99 8.75 -15.15
C PRO A 1 25.51 9.15 -15.21
N GLU A 2 25.09 9.86 -16.26
CA GLU A 2 23.71 10.30 -16.46
C GLU A 2 22.74 9.16 -16.77
N GLU A 3 23.13 8.19 -17.61
CA GLU A 3 22.29 7.02 -17.93
C GLU A 3 21.98 6.15 -16.71
N ILE A 4 22.98 5.93 -15.84
CA ILE A 4 22.80 5.19 -14.58
C ILE A 4 21.88 5.96 -13.63
N PHE A 5 22.03 7.29 -13.57
CA PHE A 5 21.14 8.14 -12.79
C PHE A 5 19.70 8.09 -13.31
N LEU A 6 19.49 8.19 -14.62
CA LEU A 6 18.17 8.08 -15.25
C LEU A 6 17.56 6.70 -15.00
N LEU A 7 18.32 5.62 -15.17
CA LEU A 7 17.85 4.27 -14.90
C LEU A 7 17.42 4.13 -13.44
N ASN A 8 18.23 4.60 -12.49
CA ASN A 8 17.88 4.55 -11.06
C ASN A 8 16.65 5.40 -10.73
N LEU A 9 16.49 6.55 -11.39
CA LEU A 9 15.31 7.40 -11.25
C LEU A 9 14.06 6.68 -11.77
N PHE A 10 14.12 6.04 -12.95
CA PHE A 10 13.04 5.23 -13.49
C PHE A 10 12.70 4.05 -12.58
N LYS A 11 13.71 3.32 -12.10
CA LYS A 11 13.52 2.20 -11.15
C LYS A 11 12.81 2.65 -9.87
N LYS A 12 13.15 3.84 -9.37
CA LYS A 12 12.51 4.44 -8.18
C LYS A 12 11.05 4.84 -8.45
N GLU A 13 10.78 5.48 -9.58
CA GLU A 13 9.46 6.05 -9.90
C GLU A 13 8.45 4.99 -10.39
N VAL A 14 8.89 4.10 -11.28
CA VAL A 14 8.05 3.12 -11.98
C VAL A 14 8.13 1.73 -11.36
N GLY A 15 9.23 1.40 -10.69
CA GLY A 15 9.53 0.05 -10.21
C GLY A 15 10.57 -0.64 -11.09
N SER A 16 10.92 -1.88 -10.76
CA SER A 16 11.86 -2.71 -11.52
C SER A 16 11.28 -4.09 -11.69
N ILE A 17 11.52 -4.69 -12.85
CA ILE A 17 11.35 -6.13 -13.03
C ILE A 17 12.45 -6.84 -12.25
N VAL A 18 12.08 -7.95 -11.61
CA VAL A 18 12.99 -8.81 -10.86
C VAL A 18 12.88 -10.21 -11.46
N GLU A 19 14.00 -10.83 -11.79
CA GLU A 19 13.99 -12.24 -12.22
C GLU A 19 13.76 -13.12 -10.99
N PHE A 20 12.98 -14.20 -11.10
CA PHE A 20 12.69 -15.11 -9.98
C PHE A 20 13.96 -15.61 -9.29
N ASP A 21 15.00 -15.91 -10.08
CA ASP A 21 16.29 -16.38 -9.57
C ASP A 21 17.13 -15.29 -8.88
N GLU A 22 16.80 -14.01 -9.09
CA GLU A 22 17.44 -12.86 -8.44
C GLU A 22 16.71 -12.42 -7.16
N VAL A 23 15.63 -13.11 -6.77
CA VAL A 23 14.91 -12.79 -5.53
C VAL A 23 15.72 -13.26 -4.32
N GLU A 24 16.02 -12.34 -3.40
CA GLU A 24 16.79 -12.64 -2.19
C GLU A 24 15.91 -12.61 -0.93
N ILE A 25 16.13 -13.60 -0.06
CA ILE A 25 15.54 -13.60 1.29
C ILE A 25 16.10 -12.42 2.07
N ASN A 26 15.25 -11.78 2.87
CA ASN A 26 15.52 -10.57 3.63
C ASN A 26 15.70 -9.28 2.82
N GLN A 27 15.55 -9.32 1.49
CA GLN A 27 15.52 -8.11 0.69
C GLN A 27 14.10 -7.53 0.63
N THR A 28 14.04 -6.19 0.57
CA THR A 28 12.80 -5.44 0.47
C THR A 28 12.46 -5.18 -1.00
N TYR A 29 11.26 -5.54 -1.41
CA TYR A 29 10.71 -5.28 -2.74
C TYR A 29 9.48 -4.38 -2.64
N LYS A 30 9.26 -3.58 -3.68
CA LYS A 30 8.05 -2.79 -3.84
C LYS A 30 7.07 -3.63 -4.66
N GLY A 31 5.83 -3.68 -4.21
CA GLY A 31 4.78 -4.38 -4.94
C GLY A 31 3.41 -3.75 -4.72
N VAL A 32 2.40 -4.40 -5.27
CA VAL A 32 1.01 -3.98 -5.15
C VAL A 32 0.13 -5.15 -4.72
N LEU A 33 -0.83 -4.90 -3.83
CA LEU A 33 -1.75 -5.93 -3.37
C LEU A 33 -2.62 -6.44 -4.52
N LEU A 34 -2.80 -7.76 -4.58
CA LEU A 34 -3.64 -8.47 -5.53
C LEU A 34 -4.68 -9.31 -4.79
N ASP A 35 -5.81 -9.53 -5.46
CA ASP A 35 -6.86 -10.46 -5.05
C ASP A 35 -7.33 -10.23 -3.60
N VAL A 36 -7.39 -8.96 -3.20
CA VAL A 36 -7.71 -8.56 -1.83
C VAL A 36 -9.12 -9.03 -1.48
N GLY A 37 -9.21 -9.98 -0.55
CA GLY A 37 -10.46 -10.56 -0.07
C GLY A 37 -11.04 -11.68 -0.95
N LYS A 38 -10.34 -12.12 -2.01
CA LYS A 38 -10.76 -13.26 -2.84
C LYS A 38 -10.42 -14.62 -2.22
N VAL A 39 -9.36 -14.67 -1.41
CA VAL A 39 -8.94 -15.86 -0.66
C VAL A 39 -8.93 -15.58 0.83
N GLY A 40 -9.04 -16.63 1.67
CA GLY A 40 -9.12 -16.48 3.14
C GLY A 40 -7.78 -16.60 3.88
N PHE A 41 -6.74 -17.13 3.25
CA PHE A 41 -5.49 -17.53 3.91
C PHE A 41 -4.36 -16.49 3.83
N GLY A 42 -4.53 -15.41 3.05
CA GLY A 42 -3.52 -14.38 2.88
C GLY A 42 -3.86 -13.38 1.78
N ILE A 43 -2.93 -12.49 1.47
CA ILE A 43 -3.03 -11.51 0.37
C ILE A 43 -1.82 -11.71 -0.53
N PHE A 44 -2.03 -11.71 -1.85
CA PHE A 44 -0.94 -11.77 -2.82
C PHE A 44 -0.40 -10.38 -3.14
N VAL A 45 0.87 -10.30 -3.50
CA VAL A 45 1.55 -9.06 -3.84
C VAL A 45 2.33 -9.25 -5.13
N ASP A 46 1.99 -8.48 -6.16
CA ASP A 46 2.76 -8.42 -7.39
C ASP A 46 3.99 -7.54 -7.16
N CYS A 47 5.17 -8.14 -7.21
CA CYS A 47 6.45 -7.45 -7.09
C CYS A 47 7.21 -7.37 -8.43
N ALA A 48 6.51 -7.54 -9.54
CA ALA A 48 7.07 -7.64 -10.89
C ALA A 48 8.16 -8.73 -11.00
N ILE A 49 7.95 -9.85 -10.31
CA ILE A 49 8.84 -11.03 -10.38
C ILE A 49 8.45 -11.85 -11.61
N LEU A 50 9.40 -12.05 -12.52
CA LEU A 50 9.21 -12.71 -13.80
C LEU A 50 10.14 -13.92 -13.97
N ASN A 51 9.82 -14.74 -14.97
CA ASN A 51 10.57 -15.93 -15.38
C ASN A 51 10.86 -16.92 -14.23
N PRO A 52 9.82 -17.58 -13.67
CA PRO A 52 8.40 -17.45 -14.03
C PRO A 52 7.71 -16.29 -13.30
N LYS A 53 6.53 -15.91 -13.78
CA LYS A 53 5.72 -14.90 -13.09
C LYS A 53 5.28 -15.45 -11.73
N THR A 54 5.69 -14.81 -10.64
CA THR A 54 5.38 -15.25 -9.28
C THR A 54 4.92 -14.10 -8.41
N ASP A 55 3.77 -14.25 -7.75
CA ASP A 55 3.28 -13.31 -6.75
C ASP A 55 3.74 -13.74 -5.35
N VAL A 56 3.98 -12.76 -4.48
CA VAL A 56 4.42 -13.01 -3.11
C VAL A 56 3.22 -13.15 -2.18
N LEU A 57 3.15 -14.23 -1.41
CA LEU A 57 2.08 -14.45 -0.44
C LEU A 57 2.40 -13.80 0.91
N LEU A 58 1.55 -12.86 1.32
CA LEU A 58 1.44 -12.41 2.71
C LEU A 58 0.42 -13.30 3.44
N ASN A 59 0.89 -14.33 4.13
CA ASN A 59 -0.01 -15.25 4.81
C ASN A 59 -0.72 -14.58 6.01
N LEU A 60 -1.91 -15.09 6.36
CA LEU A 60 -2.75 -14.54 7.43
C LEU A 60 -2.04 -14.52 8.79
N HIS A 61 -1.21 -15.53 9.08
CA HIS A 61 -0.46 -15.59 10.33
C HIS A 61 0.54 -14.41 10.44
N ALA A 62 1.27 -14.11 9.36
CA ALA A 62 2.18 -12.95 9.29
C ALA A 62 1.40 -11.64 9.43
N LEU A 63 0.30 -11.48 8.69
CA LEU A 63 -0.55 -10.29 8.77
C LEU A 63 -1.07 -10.06 10.19
N ARG A 64 -1.56 -11.09 10.89
CA ARG A 64 -1.99 -11.01 12.29
C ARG A 64 -0.86 -10.56 13.20
N LYS A 65 0.34 -11.13 13.04
CA LYS A 65 1.51 -10.75 13.85
C LYS A 65 1.90 -9.29 13.63
N GLN A 66 1.89 -8.81 12.38
CA GLN A 66 2.36 -7.47 12.02
C GLN A 66 1.31 -6.37 12.22
N LEU A 67 0.04 -6.65 11.93
CA LEU A 67 -1.05 -5.67 11.88
C LEU A 67 -2.06 -5.82 13.03
N CYS A 68 -2.03 -6.93 13.78
CA CYS A 68 -3.03 -7.20 14.83
C CYS A 68 -2.40 -7.61 16.16
N LYS A 69 -1.09 -7.37 16.36
CA LYS A 69 -0.34 -7.81 17.56
C LYS A 69 -0.50 -9.31 17.86
N GLY A 70 -0.65 -10.14 16.83
CA GLY A 70 -0.78 -11.60 16.94
C GLY A 70 -2.19 -12.10 17.29
N ARG A 71 -3.21 -11.24 17.36
CA ARG A 71 -4.59 -11.65 17.65
C ARG A 71 -5.18 -12.50 16.54
N ASP A 72 -6.13 -13.37 16.92
CA ASP A 72 -6.89 -14.21 15.98
C ASP A 72 -7.99 -13.39 15.29
N VAL A 73 -7.57 -12.58 14.32
CA VAL A 73 -8.45 -11.69 13.52
C VAL A 73 -8.64 -12.29 12.13
N SER A 74 -9.86 -12.31 11.61
CA SER A 74 -10.11 -12.82 10.25
C SER A 74 -9.45 -11.93 9.19
N LEU A 75 -9.06 -12.51 8.05
CA LEU A 75 -8.47 -11.72 6.96
C LEU A 75 -9.43 -10.61 6.49
N THR A 76 -10.73 -10.92 6.40
CA THR A 76 -11.77 -9.95 6.02
C THR A 76 -11.82 -8.75 6.98
N GLU A 77 -11.61 -8.98 8.27
CA GLU A 77 -11.59 -7.90 9.27
C GLU A 77 -10.32 -7.05 9.16
N ILE A 78 -9.16 -7.66 8.88
CA ILE A 78 -7.91 -6.93 8.58
C ILE A 78 -8.11 -6.03 7.36
N ILE A 79 -8.62 -6.59 6.26
CA ILE A 79 -8.87 -5.86 5.01
C ILE A 79 -9.81 -4.68 5.25
N LYS A 80 -10.94 -4.88 5.94
CA LYS A 80 -11.90 -3.80 6.24
C LYS A 80 -11.33 -2.73 7.16
N THR A 81 -10.45 -3.11 8.08
CA THR A 81 -9.90 -2.19 9.07
C THR A 81 -8.84 -1.27 8.47
N TYR A 82 -7.93 -1.84 7.68
CA TYR A 82 -6.92 -1.09 6.93
C TYR A 82 -7.44 -0.52 5.61
N ASP A 83 -8.66 -0.88 5.23
CA ASP A 83 -9.30 -0.53 3.95
C ASP A 83 -8.42 -0.93 2.75
N PHE A 84 -7.84 -2.13 2.81
CA PHE A 84 -7.02 -2.66 1.72
C PHE A 84 -7.86 -2.90 0.47
N ILE A 85 -7.29 -2.51 -0.67
CA ILE A 85 -7.90 -2.65 -1.99
C ILE A 85 -6.86 -3.17 -2.98
N ASP A 86 -7.33 -3.73 -4.10
CA ASP A 86 -6.45 -4.15 -5.18
C ASP A 86 -5.63 -2.97 -5.72
N HIS A 87 -4.36 -3.23 -5.96
CA HIS A 87 -3.32 -2.29 -6.36
C HIS A 87 -2.85 -1.30 -5.28
N PHE A 88 -3.19 -1.54 -4.01
CA PHE A 88 -2.58 -0.77 -2.92
C PHE A 88 -1.07 -1.06 -2.86
N PRO A 89 -0.19 -0.06 -2.93
CA PRO A 89 1.26 -0.26 -2.96
C PRO A 89 1.78 -0.60 -1.57
N VAL A 90 2.67 -1.57 -1.51
CA VAL A 90 3.33 -2.01 -0.28
C VAL A 90 4.80 -2.27 -0.55
N TYR A 91 5.61 -2.08 0.50
CA TYR A 91 6.94 -2.65 0.57
C TYR A 91 6.83 -3.96 1.33
N ILE A 92 7.44 -5.01 0.80
CA ILE A 92 7.46 -6.34 1.39
C ILE A 92 8.89 -6.80 1.58
N LYS A 93 9.14 -7.60 2.60
CA LYS A 93 10.41 -8.27 2.84
C LYS A 93 10.23 -9.76 2.62
N ILE A 94 11.04 -10.36 1.73
CA ILE A 94 10.96 -11.79 1.42
C ILE A 94 11.43 -12.61 2.63
N THR A 95 10.65 -13.61 3.01
CA THR A 95 10.93 -14.46 4.17
C THR A 95 11.28 -15.89 3.77
N SER A 96 10.75 -16.37 2.65
CA SER A 96 11.05 -17.72 2.15
C SER A 96 10.80 -17.81 0.65
N ILE A 97 11.60 -18.63 -0.03
CA ILE A 97 11.48 -18.94 -1.45
C ILE A 97 11.49 -20.47 -1.59
N ASP A 98 10.44 -21.03 -2.15
CA ASP A 98 10.34 -22.44 -2.55
C ASP A 98 10.52 -22.50 -4.06
N LYS A 99 11.73 -22.86 -4.51
CA LYS A 99 12.08 -22.93 -5.93
C LYS A 99 11.42 -24.08 -6.67
N GLU A 100 11.07 -25.17 -5.98
CA GLU A 100 10.42 -26.32 -6.61
C GLU A 100 8.96 -26.03 -6.94
N LYS A 101 8.28 -25.29 -6.05
CA LYS A 101 6.88 -24.90 -6.23
C LYS A 101 6.69 -23.52 -6.85
N GLU A 102 7.79 -22.81 -7.12
CA GLU A 102 7.78 -21.42 -7.60
C GLU A 102 6.97 -20.49 -6.68
N GLN A 103 7.08 -20.68 -5.36
CA GLN A 103 6.33 -19.95 -4.35
C GLN A 103 7.23 -19.04 -3.53
N ILE A 104 6.77 -17.81 -3.31
CA ILE A 104 7.48 -16.84 -2.48
C ILE A 104 6.54 -16.39 -1.36
N GLN A 105 7.06 -16.35 -0.14
CA GLN A 105 6.36 -15.73 0.99
C GLN A 105 7.13 -14.51 1.47
N GLY A 106 6.38 -13.55 1.98
CA GLY A 106 6.94 -12.34 2.54
C GLY A 106 6.12 -11.78 3.68
N ASN A 107 6.67 -10.76 4.30
CA ASN A 107 6.04 -9.95 5.32
C ASN A 107 5.96 -8.51 4.82
N LEU A 108 5.06 -7.71 5.39
CA LEU A 108 5.12 -6.26 5.18
C LEU A 108 6.46 -5.74 5.70
N ASP A 109 7.14 -4.93 4.90
CA ASP A 109 8.39 -4.29 5.30
C ASP A 109 8.13 -3.17 6.30
N GLN A 110 9.15 -2.83 7.08
CA GLN A 110 9.10 -1.76 8.06
C GLN A 110 8.62 -0.44 7.45
N LYS A 111 9.00 -0.12 6.20
CA LYS A 111 8.53 1.08 5.49
C LYS A 111 7.01 1.14 5.39
N THR A 112 6.35 0.00 5.14
CA THR A 112 4.90 -0.05 5.07
C THR A 112 4.26 0.06 6.46
N LEU A 113 4.86 -0.61 7.46
CA LEU A 113 4.37 -0.55 8.83
C LEU A 113 4.48 0.86 9.44
N GLU A 114 5.55 1.58 9.12
CA GLU A 114 5.79 2.95 9.59
C GLU A 114 4.74 3.95 9.11
N ILE A 115 4.20 3.79 7.90
CA ILE A 115 3.12 4.67 7.41
C ILE A 115 1.89 4.52 8.30
N PHE A 116 1.44 3.29 8.53
CA PHE A 116 0.28 3.01 9.37
C PHE A 116 0.56 3.40 10.83
N GLY A 117 1.76 3.09 11.32
CA GLY A 117 2.21 3.46 12.66
C GLY A 117 2.18 4.97 12.88
N LYS A 118 2.72 5.75 11.94
CA LYS A 118 2.72 7.21 11.98
C LYS A 118 1.30 7.78 12.02
N LEU A 119 0.42 7.32 11.12
CA LEU A 119 -0.99 7.75 11.11
C LEU A 119 -1.69 7.42 12.44
N VAL A 120 -1.41 6.25 13.02
CA VAL A 120 -1.96 5.86 14.33
C VAL A 120 -1.43 6.71 15.47
N VAL A 121 -0.12 6.97 15.51
CA VAL A 121 0.55 7.74 16.58
C VAL A 121 0.17 9.21 16.52
N GLU A 122 0.18 9.82 15.33
CA GLU A 122 -0.17 11.23 15.13
C GLU A 122 -1.70 11.46 15.11
N ASN A 123 -2.49 10.39 15.13
CA ASN A 123 -3.94 10.42 15.03
C ASN A 123 -4.44 11.20 13.80
N LEU A 124 -3.80 10.95 12.65
CA LEU A 124 -4.15 11.56 11.37
C LEU A 124 -4.74 10.51 10.42
N GLU A 125 -5.77 10.89 9.69
CA GLU A 125 -6.32 10.04 8.62
C GLU A 125 -5.52 10.20 7.32
N GLY A 126 -5.52 9.15 6.51
CA GLY A 126 -4.87 9.13 5.21
C GLY A 126 -5.85 8.71 4.11
N VAL A 127 -5.68 9.26 2.91
CA VAL A 127 -6.36 8.79 1.70
C VAL A 127 -5.33 8.20 0.77
N PHE A 128 -5.46 6.91 0.48
CA PHE A 128 -4.75 6.31 -0.64
C PHE A 128 -5.50 6.60 -1.94
N VAL A 129 -4.73 6.97 -2.97
CA VAL A 129 -5.23 7.31 -4.31
C VAL A 129 -4.36 6.63 -5.34
N SER A 130 -4.97 5.89 -6.27
CA SER A 130 -4.30 5.33 -7.45
C SER A 130 -5.14 5.57 -8.71
N GLY A 131 -4.46 5.64 -9.87
CA GLY A 131 -5.08 5.77 -11.19
C GLY A 131 -5.12 7.19 -11.75
N GLU A 132 -4.69 8.20 -10.99
CA GLU A 132 -4.64 9.59 -11.44
C GLU A 132 -3.34 10.26 -11.02
N THR A 133 -2.88 11.24 -11.81
CA THR A 133 -1.65 11.95 -11.48
C THR A 133 -1.82 12.84 -10.24
N LYS A 134 -0.71 13.12 -9.54
CA LYS A 134 -0.68 14.10 -8.44
C LYS A 134 -1.27 15.46 -8.84
N GLY A 135 -1.08 15.88 -10.09
CA GLY A 135 -1.64 17.12 -10.63
C GLY A 135 -3.16 17.10 -10.73
N GLN A 136 -3.75 16.00 -11.21
CA GLN A 136 -5.21 15.82 -11.28
C GLN A 136 -5.83 15.74 -9.88
N PHE A 137 -5.22 14.97 -8.98
CA PHE A 137 -5.62 14.91 -7.58
C PHE A 137 -5.61 16.30 -6.91
N LYS A 138 -4.53 17.07 -7.09
CA LYS A 138 -4.42 18.45 -6.58
C LYS A 138 -5.50 19.36 -7.17
N LYS A 139 -5.82 19.24 -8.46
CA LYS A 139 -6.93 20.00 -9.08
C LYS A 139 -8.28 19.65 -8.45
N ALA A 140 -8.54 18.37 -8.16
CA ALA A 140 -9.78 17.95 -7.48
C ALA A 140 -9.88 18.55 -6.06
N LEU A 141 -8.79 18.53 -5.29
CA LEU A 141 -8.73 19.17 -3.97
C LEU A 141 -8.96 20.68 -4.02
N ILE A 142 -8.38 21.38 -4.99
CA ILE A 142 -8.57 22.84 -5.14
C ILE A 142 -10.04 23.13 -5.47
N ARG A 143 -10.66 22.37 -6.38
CA ARG A 143 -12.06 22.54 -6.77
C ARG A 143 -13.04 22.31 -5.63
N THR A 144 -12.71 21.42 -4.71
CA THR A 144 -13.54 21.08 -3.53
C THR A 144 -13.21 21.94 -2.31
N GLY A 145 -12.18 22.80 -2.37
CA GLY A 145 -11.74 23.61 -1.24
C GLY A 145 -10.88 22.85 -0.21
N HIS A 146 -10.58 21.57 -0.45
CA HIS A 146 -9.85 20.71 0.49
C HIS A 146 -8.33 20.77 0.39
N TYR A 147 -7.77 21.59 -0.50
CA TYR A 147 -6.30 21.71 -0.60
C TYR A 147 -5.65 22.13 0.73
N ARG A 148 -6.35 22.96 1.52
CA ARG A 148 -5.90 23.40 2.85
C ARG A 148 -5.94 22.30 3.91
N ASP A 149 -6.69 21.23 3.66
CA ASP A 149 -6.90 20.12 4.59
C ASP A 149 -5.82 19.05 4.46
N ILE A 150 -4.89 19.22 3.51
CA ILE A 150 -3.78 18.30 3.27
C ILE A 150 -2.57 18.70 4.11
N ALA A 151 -2.01 17.74 4.84
CA ALA A 151 -0.76 17.88 5.57
C ALA A 151 0.43 17.54 4.65
N SER A 152 0.38 16.41 3.97
CA SER A 152 1.40 15.99 2.99
C SER A 152 0.80 15.08 1.92
N ILE A 153 1.52 14.97 0.80
CA ILE A 153 1.25 13.99 -0.25
C ILE A 153 2.52 13.18 -0.44
N GLU A 154 2.49 11.94 0.03
CA GLU A 154 3.57 10.98 -0.06
C GLU A 154 3.39 10.12 -1.31
N ARG A 155 4.39 10.13 -2.20
CA ARG A 155 4.34 9.41 -3.46
C ARG A 155 4.79 7.97 -3.25
N PHE A 156 3.94 7.01 -3.59
CA PHE A 156 4.28 5.59 -3.59
C PHE A 156 4.71 5.11 -4.95
N GLY A 157 4.09 5.59 -6.02
CA GLY A 157 4.41 5.24 -7.40
C GLY A 157 4.06 6.37 -8.34
N PHE A 158 4.03 6.09 -9.64
CA PHE A 158 3.77 7.14 -10.62
C PHE A 158 2.37 7.74 -10.45
N LEU A 159 1.36 6.89 -10.21
CA LEU A 159 -0.05 7.26 -10.01
C LEU A 159 -0.53 6.98 -8.58
N GLU A 160 0.28 6.33 -7.76
CA GLU A 160 -0.04 5.91 -6.41
C GLU A 160 0.46 6.94 -5.39
N ASN A 161 -0.46 7.49 -4.61
CA ASN A 161 -0.16 8.50 -3.60
C ASN A 161 -0.91 8.18 -2.30
N ILE A 162 -0.24 8.39 -1.16
CA ILE A 162 -0.90 8.47 0.14
C ILE A 162 -0.95 9.93 0.55
N VAL A 163 -2.13 10.40 0.89
CA VAL A 163 -2.41 11.80 1.20
C VAL A 163 -2.72 11.86 2.67
N ILE A 164 -1.82 12.47 3.44
CA ILE A 164 -2.01 12.63 4.88
C ILE A 164 -2.84 13.89 5.11
N LEU A 165 -3.92 13.74 5.87
CA LEU A 165 -4.85 14.81 6.16
C LEU A 165 -4.42 15.56 7.42
N ARG A 166 -4.79 16.84 7.50
CA ARG A 166 -4.66 17.62 8.73
C ARG A 166 -5.66 17.13 9.78
N GLN A 167 -5.40 17.49 11.03
CA GLN A 167 -6.32 17.23 12.14
C GLN A 167 -7.72 17.78 11.83
N ASN A 168 -8.74 17.06 12.29
CA ASN A 168 -10.17 17.35 12.07
C ASN A 168 -10.68 17.17 10.63
N THR A 169 -9.86 16.64 9.73
CA THR A 169 -10.29 16.24 8.39
C THR A 169 -10.38 14.72 8.31
N THR A 170 -11.50 14.21 7.79
CA THR A 170 -11.74 12.77 7.67
C THR A 170 -11.53 12.29 6.23
N ALA A 171 -10.90 11.13 6.07
CA ALA A 171 -10.69 10.48 4.78
C ALA A 171 -11.99 10.17 4.05
N PRO A 172 -13.07 9.65 4.69
CA PRO A 172 -14.35 9.45 4.03
C PRO A 172 -14.96 10.75 3.47
N GLY A 173 -14.83 11.87 4.20
CA GLY A 173 -15.31 13.18 3.72
C GLY A 173 -14.57 13.64 2.46
N ILE A 174 -13.23 13.61 2.52
CA ILE A 174 -12.38 13.94 1.37
C ILE A 174 -12.72 13.05 0.16
N ILE A 175 -12.81 11.73 0.36
CA ILE A 175 -13.12 10.77 -0.70
C ILE A 175 -14.48 11.08 -1.35
N ALA A 176 -15.51 11.36 -0.54
CA ALA A 176 -16.85 11.69 -1.04
C ALA A 176 -16.84 12.96 -1.91
N ASP A 177 -16.10 13.99 -1.49
CA ASP A 177 -16.08 15.28 -2.19
C ASP A 177 -15.24 15.25 -3.47
N ILE A 178 -14.08 14.57 -3.45
CA ILE A 178 -13.20 14.50 -4.63
C ILE A 178 -13.58 13.40 -5.61
N GLY A 179 -14.26 12.33 -5.16
CA GLY A 179 -14.52 11.13 -5.96
C GLY A 179 -15.28 11.43 -7.25
N LYS A 180 -16.18 12.43 -7.24
CA LYS A 180 -16.91 12.90 -8.43
C LYS A 180 -16.00 13.47 -9.53
N TYR A 181 -14.79 13.92 -9.18
CA TYR A 181 -13.80 14.45 -10.11
C TYR A 181 -12.72 13.43 -10.50
N LEU A 182 -12.62 12.31 -9.77
CA LEU A 182 -11.59 11.28 -9.95
C LEU A 182 -12.27 9.93 -10.26
N LYS A 183 -13.03 9.88 -11.35
CA LYS A 183 -13.93 8.74 -11.68
C LYS A 183 -13.20 7.41 -11.91
N ASN A 184 -11.94 7.47 -12.32
CA ASN A 184 -11.13 6.29 -12.59
C ASN A 184 -10.17 5.97 -11.42
N CYS A 185 -10.27 6.70 -10.30
CA CYS A 185 -9.42 6.45 -9.15
C CYS A 185 -9.91 5.29 -8.32
N LYS A 186 -8.95 4.51 -7.84
CA LYS A 186 -9.13 3.70 -6.64
C LYS A 186 -8.81 4.55 -5.42
N LEU A 187 -9.73 4.58 -4.45
CA LEU A 187 -9.62 5.37 -3.23
C LEU A 187 -9.77 4.44 -2.02
N SER A 188 -8.93 4.63 -1.01
CA SER A 188 -8.99 3.91 0.27
C SER A 188 -8.77 4.88 1.43
N ALA A 189 -9.48 4.64 2.54
CA ALA A 189 -9.45 5.45 3.75
C ALA A 189 -8.66 4.76 4.86
N ILE A 190 -7.47 5.29 5.15
CA ILE A 190 -6.63 4.84 6.25
C ILE A 190 -7.02 5.60 7.51
N ARG A 191 -7.60 4.87 8.48
CA ARG A 191 -8.28 5.46 9.63
C ARG A 191 -7.68 4.94 10.94
N PRO A 192 -6.91 5.76 11.69
CA PRO A 192 -6.27 5.37 12.95
C PRO A 192 -7.19 4.70 13.96
N GLU A 193 -8.40 5.22 14.11
CA GLU A 193 -9.42 4.73 15.02
C GLU A 193 -9.99 3.37 14.61
N ARG A 194 -9.96 3.02 13.32
CA ARG A 194 -10.25 1.65 12.87
C ARG A 194 -9.09 0.73 13.22
N ILE A 195 -7.87 1.12 12.84
CA ILE A 195 -6.65 0.31 13.05
C ILE A 195 -6.45 -0.04 14.52
N ARG A 196 -6.64 0.92 15.42
CA ARG A 196 -6.50 0.70 16.87
C ARG A 196 -7.41 -0.39 17.43
N LYS A 197 -8.56 -0.69 16.80
CA LYS A 197 -9.43 -1.79 17.23
C LYS A 197 -8.77 -3.16 17.14
N LEU A 198 -7.82 -3.33 16.21
CA LEU A 198 -7.06 -4.57 16.10
C LEU A 198 -5.97 -4.69 17.15
N PHE A 199 -5.63 -3.61 17.86
CA PHE A 199 -4.59 -3.60 18.89
C PHE A 199 -5.12 -3.83 20.31
N VAL A 200 -6.45 -3.77 20.50
CA VAL A 200 -7.15 -3.85 21.79
C VAL A 200 -8.01 -5.10 21.85
#